data_AF-A0A8T5LIP6-F1
#
_entry.id   AF-A0A8T5LIP6-F1
#
_cell.length_a   1.000
_cell.length_b   1.000
_cell.length_c   1.000
_cell.angle_alpha   90.00
_cell.angle_beta   90.00
_cell.angle_gamma   90.00
#
_symmetry.space_group_name_H-M   'P 1'
#
loop_
_entity.id
_entity.type
_entity.pdbx_description
1 polymer ?
#
loop_
_entity_poly.entity_id
_entity_poly.type
_entity_poly.pdbx_seq_one_letter_code
_entity_poly.pdbx_strand_id
1 'polypeptide(L)' 'MATKFEEAINRNLKNIYVCRSCKSKIRAPSLKVSQGKIKCRNCSSAKLRPKRKK' A
#
# COMPACT_ATOMS: atom_id res chain seq x y z
N MET A 1 20.85 19.05 1.72
CA MET A 1 20.38 17.81 1.05
C MET A 1 19.74 16.92 2.12
N ALA A 2 18.41 16.79 2.12
CA ALA A 2 17.73 15.97 3.14
C ALA A 2 18.01 14.49 2.86
N THR A 3 18.85 13.87 3.69
CA THR A 3 19.04 12.41 3.73
C THR A 3 17.68 11.77 3.98
N LYS A 4 17.10 11.13 2.95
CA LYS A 4 15.83 10.40 3.08
C LYS A 4 16.05 9.24 4.05
N PHE A 5 15.73 9.45 5.33
CA PHE A 5 15.85 8.45 6.39
C PHE A 5 15.12 7.17 5.98
N GLU A 6 15.82 6.04 5.99
CA GLU A 6 15.25 4.74 5.60
C GLU A 6 14.07 4.34 6.49
N GLU A 7 14.08 4.76 7.75
CA GLU A 7 12.95 4.63 8.67
C GLU A 7 11.68 5.30 8.15
N ALA A 8 11.78 6.53 7.63
CA ALA A 8 10.63 7.27 7.12
C ALA A 8 10.02 6.57 5.89
N ILE A 9 10.87 5.94 5.07
CA ILE A 9 10.44 5.13 3.93
C ILE A 9 9.69 3.89 4.41
N ASN A 10 10.23 3.18 5.40
CA ASN A 10 9.58 2.00 5.97
C ASN A 10 8.24 2.32 6.63
N ARG A 11 8.14 3.45 7.35
CA ARG A 11 6.87 3.86 7.97
C ARG A 11 5.82 4.21 6.92
N ASN A 12 6.19 4.96 5.88
CA ASN A 12 5.22 5.60 4.98
C ASN A 12 4.91 4.85 3.68
N LEU A 13 5.76 3.89 3.28
CA LEU A 13 5.68 3.25 1.97
C LEU A 13 5.71 1.72 2.03
N LYS A 14 6.46 1.12 2.98
CA LYS A 14 6.56 -0.35 3.06
C LYS A 14 5.19 -0.97 3.36
N ASN A 15 4.79 -1.91 2.51
CA ASN A 15 3.54 -2.66 2.61
C ASN A 15 2.26 -1.80 2.60
N ILE A 16 2.34 -0.54 2.17
CA ILE A 16 1.17 0.34 2.08
C ILE A 16 0.65 0.34 0.65
N TYR A 17 -0.59 -0.12 0.52
CA TYR A 17 -1.34 -0.16 -0.72
C TYR A 17 -2.52 0.80 -0.65
N VAL A 18 -2.90 1.32 -1.81
CA VAL A 18 -4.04 2.21 -2.00
C VAL A 18 -5.05 1.48 -2.87
N CYS A 19 -6.30 1.44 -2.46
CA CYS A 19 -7.38 0.90 -3.28
C CYS A 19 -7.60 1.78 -4.52
N ARG A 20 -7.78 1.16 -5.70
CA ARG A 20 -8.01 1.90 -6.95
C ARG A 20 -9.42 2.48 -7.04
N SER A 21 -10.40 1.85 -6.41
CA SER A 21 -11.80 2.31 -6.35
C SER A 21 -12.01 3.44 -5.33
N CYS A 22 -11.85 3.15 -4.04
CA CYS A 22 -12.16 4.10 -2.96
C CYS A 22 -10.95 4.89 -2.42
N LYS A 23 -9.75 4.69 -2.97
CA LYS A 23 -8.50 5.39 -2.55
C LYS A 23 -8.11 5.19 -1.07
N SER A 24 -8.74 4.23 -0.36
CA SER A 24 -8.38 3.87 1.00
C SER A 24 -6.98 3.28 1.07
N LYS A 25 -6.29 3.51 2.19
CA LYS A 25 -4.93 2.99 2.44
C LYS A 25 -5.03 1.73 3.28
N ILE A 26 -4.24 0.71 2.93
CA ILE A 26 -4.23 -0.58 3.62
C ILE A 26 -2.78 -1.04 3.78
N ARG A 27 -2.45 -1.52 4.98
CA ARG A 27 -1.18 -2.20 5.22
C ARG A 27 -1.36 -3.69 5.00
N ALA A 28 -0.62 -4.25 4.05
CA ALA A 28 -0.80 -5.62 3.60
C ALA A 28 0.53 -6.22 3.10
N PRO A 29 0.79 -7.51 3.35
CA PRO A 29 1.97 -8.18 2.79
C PRO A 29 1.85 -8.29 1.27
N SER A 30 2.93 -7.91 0.57
CA SER A 30 2.99 -7.82 -0.89
C SER A 30 2.58 -9.11 -1.61
N LEU A 31 3.01 -10.27 -1.09
CA LEU A 31 2.67 -11.57 -1.64
C LEU A 31 1.16 -11.82 -1.70
N LYS A 32 0.43 -11.51 -0.62
CA LYS A 32 -1.02 -11.71 -0.56
C LYS A 32 -1.77 -10.70 -1.46
N VAL A 33 -1.22 -9.49 -1.64
CA VAL A 33 -1.77 -8.50 -2.57
C VAL A 33 -1.57 -8.95 -4.02
N SER A 34 -0.38 -9.46 -4.36
CA SER A 34 -0.08 -10.02 -5.69
C SER A 34 -0.92 -11.25 -6.00
N GLN A 35 -1.24 -12.06 -4.99
CA GLN A 35 -2.14 -13.21 -5.12
C GLN A 35 -3.63 -12.83 -5.11
N GLY A 36 -3.99 -11.54 -5.00
CA GLY A 36 -5.39 -11.08 -4.98
C GLY A 36 -6.19 -11.49 -3.74
N LYS A 37 -5.53 -12.05 -2.71
CA LYS A 37 -6.17 -12.56 -1.49
C LYS A 37 -6.59 -11.45 -0.52
N ILE A 38 -6.11 -10.22 -0.74
CA ILE A 38 -6.43 -9.07 0.11
C ILE A 38 -7.41 -8.17 -0.63
N LYS A 39 -8.56 -8.00 0.00
CA LYS A 39 -9.62 -7.10 -0.45
C LYS A 39 -9.56 -5.79 0.32
N CYS A 40 -10.03 -4.73 -0.32
CA CYS A 40 -10.24 -3.47 0.34
C CYS A 40 -11.29 -3.61 1.46
N ARG A 41 -11.01 -3.13 2.67
CA ARG A 41 -11.95 -3.20 3.80
C ARG A 41 -13.22 -2.40 3.60
N ASN A 42 -13.17 -1.37 2.74
CA ASN A 42 -14.28 -0.42 2.57
C ASN A 42 -15.17 -0.73 1.36
N CYS A 43 -14.61 -1.31 0.30
CA CYS A 43 -15.34 -1.56 -0.95
C CYS A 43 -15.12 -2.96 -1.52
N SER A 44 -14.50 -3.87 -0.75
CA SER A 44 -14.25 -5.27 -1.08
C SER A 44 -13.47 -5.56 -2.37
N SER A 45 -12.95 -4.53 -3.05
CA SER A 45 -12.22 -4.71 -4.30
C SER A 45 -10.79 -5.20 -4.05
N ALA A 46 -10.33 -6.14 -4.87
CA ALA A 46 -8.96 -6.66 -4.83
C ALA A 46 -7.95 -5.80 -5.62
N LYS A 47 -8.43 -4.71 -6.25
CA LYS A 47 -7.63 -3.81 -7.10
C LYS A 47 -6.85 -2.82 -6.24
N LEU A 48 -5.74 -3.29 -5.65
CA LEU A 48 -4.83 -2.52 -4.82
C LEU A 48 -3.59 -2.07 -5.62
N ARG A 49 -3.13 -0.84 -5.43
CA ARG A 49 -1.89 -0.30 -6.03
C ARG A 49 -0.87 0.06 -4.95
N PRO A 50 0.43 -0.13 -5.16
CA PRO A 50 1.45 0.36 -4.22
C PRO A 50 1.43 1.88 -4.13
N LYS A 51 1.71 2.43 -2.95
CA LYS A 51 1.84 3.88 -2.77
C LYS A 51 3.14 4.37 -3.40
N ARG A 52 3.05 5.34 -4.33
CA ARG A 52 4.21 5.94 -5.00
C ARG A 52 5.13 6.66 -4.00
N LYS A 53 6.45 6.50 -4.17
CA LYS A 53 7.46 7.40 -3.59
C LYS A 53 7.32 8.78 -4.26
N LYS A 54 7.38 9.85 -3.46
CA LYS A 54 7.65 11.21 -3.94
C LYS A 54 9.15 11.51 -3.78
#